data_AF-A0AAW0QRH6-F1
#
_entry.id   AF-A0AAW0QRH6-F1
#
_cell.length_a   1.000
_cell.length_b   1.000
_cell.length_c   1.000
_cell.angle_alpha   90.00
_cell.angle_beta   90.00
_cell.angle_gamma   90.00
#
_symmetry.space_group_name_H-M   'P 1'
#
loop_
_entity.id
_entity.type
_entity.pdbx_description
1 polymer ?
#
loop_
_entity_poly.entity_id
_entity_poly.type
_entity_poly.pdbx_seq_one_letter_code
_entity_poly.pdbx_strand_id
1 'polypeptide(L)'
;MDTPQRAHPAGRRQRGGSDADVDLVACSSTMDNLLRFLRGEQKPFRVLVEEIGDTMFFIRREKSPTEKVPEVRGFGHTFPEHYTTWDKLVKTSTSHQRILSYSFGGMRCFIRFEADGYLPTADSRDHNNAKAKEPANLDNLLSSLESVTVGTGETVTSTGGLKVKPAGAKVDQSYIFDLKTRSFRRKVNQDTLSDVLAYHINDVFDDIRVQDVRAEVAAWETKQLPVLAQLAALLHHIRDLVRQKPAHKLELCHTADKPGTLQVRQQLADAGNALSEEVKGRWLSAAAANIFGEKAGGSSAGSDTDSDSGISFGANDGEEDFTACSDTCGYCGHCASAKSG
;
A
#
# COMPACT_ATOMS: atom_id res chain seq x y z
N MET A 1 14.15 -55.51 22.29
CA MET A 1 13.00 -54.63 22.56
C MET A 1 13.59 -53.27 22.89
N ASP A 2 13.88 -52.52 21.84
CA ASP A 2 14.49 -51.18 21.94
C ASP A 2 13.38 -50.15 22.16
N THR A 3 13.58 -49.31 23.17
CA THR A 3 12.73 -48.15 23.44
C THR A 3 13.44 -46.94 22.84
N PRO A 4 12.90 -46.26 21.81
CA PRO A 4 13.57 -45.09 21.26
C PRO A 4 13.28 -43.84 22.11
N GLN A 5 14.35 -43.08 22.34
CA GLN A 5 14.40 -41.79 23.00
C GLN A 5 13.40 -40.79 22.42
N ARG A 6 12.71 -40.11 23.34
CA ARG A 6 11.82 -38.97 23.08
C ARG A 6 12.67 -37.77 22.66
N ALA A 7 12.56 -37.36 21.40
CA ALA A 7 13.18 -36.14 20.91
C ALA A 7 12.53 -34.91 21.58
N HIS A 8 13.36 -34.06 22.19
CA HIS A 8 12.96 -32.74 22.67
C HIS A 8 12.70 -31.81 21.47
N PRO A 9 11.60 -31.04 21.44
CA PRO A 9 11.42 -30.01 20.43
C PRO A 9 12.42 -28.87 20.67
N ALA A 10 13.16 -28.53 19.61
CA ALA A 10 14.07 -27.39 19.56
C ALA A 10 13.34 -26.10 19.97
N GLY A 11 14.00 -25.33 20.84
CA GLY A 11 13.43 -24.14 21.47
C GLY A 11 12.90 -23.12 20.47
N ARG A 12 11.59 -22.88 20.54
CA ARG A 12 10.95 -21.68 20.00
C ARG A 12 11.54 -20.49 20.74
N ARG A 13 12.45 -19.75 20.11
CA ARG A 13 12.87 -18.44 20.61
C ARG A 13 11.64 -17.54 20.60
N GLN A 14 11.04 -17.33 21.77
CA GLN A 14 10.18 -16.17 21.99
C GLN A 14 11.10 -14.94 21.92
N ARG A 15 11.03 -14.19 20.82
CA ARG A 15 11.58 -12.83 20.78
C ARG A 15 10.52 -11.91 21.37
N GLY A 16 10.89 -11.16 22.40
CA GLY A 16 10.20 -9.91 22.69
C GLY A 16 10.45 -9.00 21.48
N GLY A 17 9.40 -8.70 20.73
CA GLY A 17 9.49 -7.77 19.60
C GLY A 17 9.76 -6.38 20.15
N SER A 18 10.91 -5.80 19.83
CA SER A 18 11.06 -4.35 19.91
C SER A 18 10.15 -3.73 18.85
N ASP A 19 9.69 -2.50 19.10
CA ASP A 19 8.70 -1.84 18.27
C ASP A 19 9.23 -1.41 16.88
N ALA A 20 10.50 -1.72 16.57
CA ALA A 20 11.25 -1.14 15.47
C ALA A 20 11.49 -2.08 14.26
N ASP A 21 11.39 -3.41 14.41
CA ASP A 21 11.71 -4.33 13.30
C ASP A 21 10.51 -4.56 12.37
N VAL A 22 10.72 -4.39 11.07
CA VAL A 22 9.71 -4.60 10.01
C VAL A 22 9.84 -6.02 9.48
N ASP A 23 8.73 -6.76 9.51
CA ASP A 23 8.65 -8.16 9.09
C ASP A 23 8.38 -8.33 7.60
N LEU A 24 7.51 -7.46 7.05
CA LEU A 24 7.03 -7.54 5.67
C LEU A 24 6.94 -6.14 5.07
N VAL A 25 7.53 -5.97 3.90
CA VAL A 25 7.33 -4.82 3.02
C VAL A 25 6.63 -5.30 1.76
N ALA A 26 5.45 -4.74 1.45
CA ALA A 26 4.69 -5.11 0.26
C ALA A 26 3.90 -3.91 -0.27
N CYS A 27 3.21 -4.10 -1.41
CA CYS A 27 2.16 -3.18 -1.83
C CYS A 27 0.77 -3.77 -1.59
N SER A 28 -0.22 -2.89 -1.49
CA SER A 28 -1.63 -3.21 -1.34
C SER A 28 -2.11 -4.23 -2.38
N SER A 29 -1.80 -3.99 -3.66
CA SER A 29 -2.11 -4.89 -4.79
C SER A 29 -1.52 -6.31 -4.61
N THR A 30 -0.32 -6.44 -4.03
CA THR A 30 0.25 -7.77 -3.76
C THR A 30 -0.51 -8.51 -2.68
N MET A 31 -0.89 -7.82 -1.60
CA MET A 31 -1.69 -8.40 -0.52
C MET A 31 -3.08 -8.80 -1.01
N ASP A 32 -3.70 -7.96 -1.84
CA ASP A 32 -5.00 -8.23 -2.47
C ASP A 32 -4.94 -9.45 -3.39
N ASN A 33 -3.91 -9.59 -4.23
CA ASN A 33 -3.75 -10.78 -5.08
C ASN A 33 -3.66 -12.09 -4.27
N LEU A 34 -2.95 -12.08 -3.13
CA LEU A 34 -2.90 -13.24 -2.23
C LEU A 34 -4.24 -13.51 -1.56
N LEU A 35 -4.96 -12.47 -1.14
CA LEU A 35 -6.28 -12.61 -0.54
C LEU A 35 -7.31 -13.15 -1.56
N ARG A 36 -7.29 -12.64 -2.79
CA ARG A 36 -8.11 -13.12 -3.91
C ARG A 36 -7.85 -14.58 -4.23
N PHE A 37 -6.58 -14.99 -4.25
CA PHE A 37 -6.20 -16.40 -4.40
C PHE A 37 -6.85 -17.28 -3.32
N LEU A 38 -6.78 -16.87 -2.05
CA LEU A 38 -7.40 -17.62 -0.94
C LEU A 38 -8.93 -17.64 -1.00
N ARG A 39 -9.54 -16.61 -1.61
CA ARG A 39 -10.98 -16.58 -1.92
C ARG A 39 -11.38 -17.41 -3.13
N GLY A 40 -10.42 -18.07 -3.79
CA GLY A 40 -10.67 -18.94 -4.95
C GLY A 40 -10.82 -18.18 -6.28
N GLU A 41 -10.44 -16.91 -6.34
CA GLU A 41 -10.43 -16.13 -7.57
C GLU A 41 -9.27 -16.58 -8.47
N GLN A 42 -9.53 -16.74 -9.76
CA GLN A 42 -8.59 -17.33 -10.72
C GLN A 42 -7.76 -16.28 -11.48
N LYS A 43 -7.59 -15.07 -10.91
CA LYS A 43 -6.85 -13.98 -11.56
C LYS A 43 -5.35 -14.25 -11.45
N PRO A 44 -4.63 -14.42 -12.57
CA PRO A 44 -3.21 -14.75 -12.52
C PRO A 44 -2.37 -13.57 -11.97
N PHE A 45 -1.33 -13.89 -11.23
CA PHE A 45 -0.37 -12.90 -10.73
C PHE A 45 1.01 -13.52 -10.48
N ARG A 46 2.01 -12.64 -10.36
CA ARG A 46 3.39 -13.00 -10.06
C ARG A 46 3.96 -12.04 -9.02
N VAL A 47 4.63 -12.59 -8.01
CA VAL A 47 5.27 -11.82 -6.94
C VAL A 47 6.67 -12.38 -6.74
N LEU A 48 7.66 -11.49 -6.77
CA LEU A 48 9.01 -11.82 -6.32
C LEU A 48 9.09 -11.62 -4.82
N VAL A 49 9.67 -12.57 -4.12
CA VAL A 49 9.93 -12.49 -2.69
C VAL A 49 11.43 -12.58 -2.46
N GLU A 50 12.00 -11.61 -1.77
CA GLU A 50 13.38 -11.62 -1.28
C GLU A 50 13.38 -11.30 0.21
N GLU A 51 14.11 -12.07 1.02
CA GLU A 51 14.35 -11.73 2.41
C GLU A 51 15.71 -11.02 2.55
N ILE A 52 15.71 -9.85 3.20
CA ILE A 52 16.90 -9.04 3.46
C ILE A 52 16.94 -8.76 4.96
N GLY A 53 17.93 -9.34 5.65
CA GLY A 53 17.95 -9.33 7.11
C GLY A 53 16.84 -10.23 7.65
N ASP A 54 15.91 -9.68 8.41
CA ASP A 54 14.71 -10.36 8.94
C ASP A 54 13.42 -9.87 8.24
N THR A 55 13.55 -9.00 7.23
CA THR A 55 12.43 -8.39 6.50
C THR A 55 12.20 -9.10 5.17
N MET A 56 10.97 -9.50 4.91
CA MET A 56 10.54 -9.99 3.60
C MET A 56 10.07 -8.85 2.71
N PHE A 57 10.56 -8.79 1.48
CA PHE A 57 10.14 -7.83 0.47
C PHE A 57 9.33 -8.54 -0.60
N PHE A 58 8.07 -8.14 -0.77
CA PHE A 58 7.19 -8.63 -1.82
C PHE A 58 7.14 -7.59 -2.93
N ILE A 59 7.68 -7.95 -4.08
CA ILE A 59 7.75 -7.08 -5.25
C ILE A 59 6.78 -7.62 -6.29
N ARG A 60 5.82 -6.79 -6.68
CA ARG A 60 4.90 -7.11 -7.76
C ARG A 60 5.68 -7.29 -9.06
N ARG A 61 5.50 -8.42 -9.74
CA ARG A 61 6.06 -8.66 -11.08
C ARG A 61 4.96 -8.54 -12.11
N GLU A 62 4.76 -7.31 -12.57
CA GLU A 62 3.81 -7.03 -13.62
C GLU A 62 4.33 -7.35 -15.01
N LYS A 63 3.37 -7.39 -15.94
CA LYS A 63 3.63 -7.27 -17.37
C LYS A 63 4.42 -5.99 -17.66
N SER A 64 5.07 -5.95 -18.81
CA SER A 64 5.88 -4.79 -19.18
C SER A 64 5.05 -3.50 -19.09
N PRO A 65 5.57 -2.37 -18.58
CA PRO A 65 4.91 -1.07 -18.66
C PRO A 65 4.58 -0.62 -20.10
N THR A 66 5.20 -1.27 -21.09
CA THR A 66 4.95 -1.05 -22.52
C THR A 66 3.90 -1.99 -23.11
N GLU A 67 3.42 -2.98 -22.35
CA GLU A 67 2.35 -3.87 -22.77
C GLU A 67 1.04 -3.09 -22.79
N LYS A 68 0.61 -2.69 -24.00
CA LYS A 68 -0.65 -2.00 -24.19
C LYS A 68 -1.79 -2.99 -24.06
N VAL A 69 -2.68 -2.71 -23.13
CA VAL A 69 -4.00 -3.34 -23.07
C VAL A 69 -4.81 -2.84 -24.27
N PRO A 70 -5.22 -3.72 -25.21
CA PRO A 70 -6.11 -3.31 -26.29
C PRO A 70 -7.45 -2.88 -25.69
N GLU A 71 -7.96 -1.71 -26.07
CA GLU A 71 -9.29 -1.21 -25.69
C GLU A 71 -9.51 -1.04 -24.17
N VAL A 72 -8.69 -0.22 -23.50
CA VAL A 72 -8.98 0.20 -22.12
C VAL A 72 -10.33 0.90 -22.08
N ARG A 73 -11.33 0.25 -21.47
CA ARG A 73 -12.67 0.79 -21.21
C ARG A 73 -12.82 0.98 -19.70
N GLY A 74 -12.96 2.22 -19.26
CA GLY A 74 -13.12 2.53 -17.84
C GLY A 74 -12.87 4.01 -17.56
N PHE A 75 -13.32 4.46 -16.40
CA PHE A 75 -13.21 5.86 -15.96
C PHE A 75 -12.33 6.00 -14.71
N GLY A 76 -11.53 4.98 -14.39
CA GLY A 76 -10.72 4.92 -13.18
C GLY A 76 -9.70 6.05 -13.05
N HIS A 77 -9.21 6.64 -14.15
CA HIS A 77 -8.27 7.77 -14.12
C HIS A 77 -8.94 9.10 -14.47
N THR A 78 -9.78 9.11 -15.50
CA THR A 78 -10.44 10.33 -15.97
C THR A 78 -11.39 10.90 -14.92
N PHE A 79 -12.06 10.06 -14.12
CA PHE A 79 -12.92 10.56 -13.05
C PHE A 79 -12.11 11.26 -11.94
N PRO A 80 -11.08 10.65 -11.30
CA PRO A 80 -10.21 11.38 -10.38
C PRO A 80 -9.64 12.67 -10.96
N GLU A 81 -9.15 12.66 -12.21
CA GLU A 81 -8.60 13.85 -12.87
C GLU A 81 -9.62 15.01 -12.99
N HIS A 82 -10.89 14.69 -13.23
CA HIS A 82 -11.95 15.69 -13.36
C HIS A 82 -12.56 16.13 -12.02
N TYR A 83 -12.56 15.25 -11.01
CA TYR A 83 -13.28 15.47 -9.75
C TYR A 83 -12.36 15.72 -8.55
N THR A 84 -11.05 15.67 -8.72
CA THR A 84 -10.06 16.01 -7.70
C THR A 84 -9.12 17.11 -8.18
N THR A 85 -8.37 17.70 -7.25
CA THR A 85 -7.32 18.67 -7.60
C THR A 85 -6.13 18.50 -6.69
N TRP A 86 -4.94 18.66 -7.25
CA TRP A 86 -3.71 18.70 -6.48
C TRP A 86 -3.59 20.02 -5.71
N ASP A 87 -3.09 19.92 -4.49
CA ASP A 87 -2.69 21.11 -3.74
C ASP A 87 -1.63 21.92 -4.46
N LYS A 88 -1.66 23.24 -4.24
CA LYS A 88 -0.79 24.22 -4.90
C LYS A 88 0.70 23.83 -4.87
N LEU A 89 1.17 23.27 -3.75
CA LEU A 89 2.58 22.91 -3.55
C LEU A 89 3.00 21.62 -4.26
N VAL A 90 2.05 20.76 -4.61
CA VAL A 90 2.27 19.43 -5.21
C VAL A 90 1.56 19.28 -6.55
N LYS A 91 1.17 20.40 -7.19
CA LYS A 91 0.37 20.43 -8.43
C LYS A 91 1.00 19.72 -9.63
N THR A 92 2.32 19.53 -9.61
CA THR A 92 3.06 18.82 -10.66
C THR A 92 3.27 17.33 -10.33
N SER A 93 2.60 16.80 -9.32
CA SER A 93 2.70 15.39 -8.95
C SER A 93 1.88 14.53 -9.90
N THR A 94 2.32 13.29 -10.08
CA THR A 94 1.65 12.29 -10.92
C THR A 94 0.91 11.23 -10.11
N SER A 95 1.31 11.00 -8.86
CA SER A 95 0.66 10.04 -7.95
C SER A 95 0.92 10.43 -6.49
N HIS A 96 0.08 9.89 -5.58
CA HIS A 96 0.27 10.02 -4.14
C HIS A 96 0.43 8.64 -3.53
N GLN A 97 1.67 8.30 -3.18
CA GLN A 97 2.02 7.03 -2.57
C GLN A 97 2.18 7.18 -1.06
N ARG A 98 1.55 6.28 -0.29
CA ARG A 98 1.65 6.21 1.17
C ARG A 98 2.18 4.85 1.60
N ILE A 99 2.81 4.80 2.77
CA ILE A 99 3.23 3.56 3.43
C ILE A 99 2.50 3.51 4.77
N LEU A 100 1.70 2.46 4.97
CA LEU A 100 1.07 2.16 6.26
C LEU A 100 1.96 1.22 7.05
N SER A 101 2.02 1.44 8.36
CA SER A 101 2.64 0.52 9.32
C SER A 101 1.53 -0.05 10.21
N TYR A 102 1.34 -1.37 10.18
CA TYR A 102 0.37 -2.04 11.04
C TYR A 102 0.80 -3.48 11.33
N SER A 103 0.20 -4.08 12.36
CA SER A 103 0.41 -5.50 12.69
C SER A 103 -0.66 -6.36 12.03
N PHE A 104 -0.26 -7.44 11.37
CA PHE A 104 -1.18 -8.41 10.79
C PHE A 104 -0.65 -9.82 10.97
N GLY A 105 -1.45 -10.72 11.53
CA GLY A 105 -1.04 -12.11 11.75
C GLY A 105 0.21 -12.25 12.64
N GLY A 106 0.51 -11.26 13.49
CA GLY A 106 1.72 -11.20 14.30
C GLY A 106 2.99 -10.77 13.53
N MET A 107 2.85 -10.19 12.33
CA MET A 107 3.93 -9.56 11.57
C MET A 107 3.75 -8.04 11.55
N ARG A 108 4.82 -7.27 11.75
CA ARG A 108 4.83 -5.82 11.47
C ARG A 108 4.97 -5.58 9.97
N CYS A 109 3.90 -5.07 9.36
CA CYS A 109 3.78 -4.88 7.92
C CYS A 109 3.94 -3.40 7.54
N PHE A 110 4.79 -3.13 6.55
CA PHE A 110 4.87 -1.87 5.81
C PHE A 110 4.24 -2.06 4.44
N ILE A 111 3.04 -1.48 4.27
CA ILE A 111 2.25 -1.65 3.04
C ILE A 111 2.18 -0.34 2.28
N ARG A 112 2.75 -0.32 1.08
CA ARG A 112 2.60 0.78 0.14
C ARG A 112 1.23 0.72 -0.54
N PHE A 113 0.53 1.84 -0.59
CA PHE A 113 -0.67 1.99 -1.42
C PHE A 113 -0.71 3.38 -2.06
N GLU A 114 -1.47 3.48 -3.15
CA GLU A 114 -1.79 4.76 -3.78
C GLU A 114 -3.12 5.26 -3.23
N ALA A 115 -3.15 6.51 -2.81
CA ALA A 115 -4.37 7.16 -2.33
C ALA A 115 -4.99 8.01 -3.46
N ASP A 116 -6.30 7.91 -3.64
CA ASP A 116 -7.02 8.67 -4.67
C ASP A 116 -7.18 10.16 -4.28
N GLY A 117 -7.21 10.45 -2.98
CA GLY A 117 -7.21 11.82 -2.50
C GLY A 117 -7.44 11.93 -1.01
N TYR A 118 -7.77 13.15 -0.59
CA TYR A 118 -8.17 13.42 0.78
C TYR A 118 -9.30 14.46 0.84
N LEU A 119 -10.13 14.38 1.87
CA LEU A 119 -11.19 15.35 2.10
C LEU A 119 -10.64 16.57 2.85
N PRO A 120 -10.95 17.81 2.42
CA PRO A 120 -10.46 19.01 3.08
C PRO A 120 -11.03 19.15 4.49
N THR A 121 -10.15 19.31 5.49
CA THR A 121 -10.51 19.64 6.87
C THR A 121 -11.08 21.06 6.97
N ALA A 122 -11.83 21.36 8.03
CA ALA A 122 -12.32 22.74 8.26
C ALA A 122 -11.17 23.76 8.26
N ASP A 123 -10.02 23.42 8.86
CA ASP A 123 -8.84 24.29 8.94
C ASP A 123 -8.16 24.51 7.58
N SER A 124 -8.26 23.54 6.66
CA SER A 124 -7.70 23.67 5.30
C SER A 124 -8.49 24.65 4.41
N ARG A 125 -9.73 24.99 4.78
CA ARG A 125 -10.55 25.98 4.07
C ARG A 125 -10.11 27.42 4.38
N ASP A 126 -9.57 27.66 5.57
CA ASP A 126 -9.15 28.99 6.02
C ASP A 126 -7.76 29.38 5.48
N HIS A 127 -6.86 28.42 5.25
CA HIS A 127 -5.56 28.69 4.62
C HIS A 127 -5.67 29.15 3.16
N ASN A 128 -6.78 28.87 2.48
CA ASN A 128 -7.05 29.39 1.15
C ASN A 128 -7.73 30.76 1.13
N ASN A 129 -8.17 31.29 2.29
CA ASN A 129 -8.92 32.55 2.35
C ASN A 129 -8.46 33.56 3.42
N ALA A 130 -7.38 33.30 4.15
CA ALA A 130 -6.88 34.23 5.17
C ALA A 130 -6.17 35.46 4.57
N LYS A 131 -6.95 36.44 4.09
CA LYS A 131 -6.58 37.85 4.19
C LYS A 131 -6.97 38.36 5.59
N ALA A 132 -5.94 38.55 6.41
CA ALA A 132 -5.81 39.52 7.51
C ALA A 132 -6.89 39.60 8.61
N LYS A 133 -6.53 39.18 9.84
CA LYS A 133 -6.33 40.01 11.05
C LYS A 133 -6.52 39.16 12.32
N GLU A 134 -5.47 39.10 13.15
CA GLU A 134 -5.44 39.16 14.63
C GLU A 134 -4.03 38.69 15.11
N PRO A 135 -3.49 39.20 16.23
CA PRO A 135 -2.09 39.03 16.59
C PRO A 135 -1.85 37.63 17.16
N ALA A 136 -0.96 36.87 16.53
CA ALA A 136 -0.60 35.52 16.94
C ALA A 136 0.08 35.51 18.33
N ASN A 137 -0.48 34.72 19.24
CA ASN A 137 0.14 34.35 20.51
C ASN A 137 1.40 33.50 20.22
N LEU A 138 2.55 33.88 20.79
CA LEU A 138 3.85 33.25 20.53
C LEU A 138 3.86 31.74 20.86
N ASP A 139 3.07 31.32 21.84
CA ASP A 139 2.98 29.92 22.28
C ASP A 139 2.27 29.01 21.24
N ASN A 140 1.30 29.55 20.49
CA ASN A 140 0.66 28.84 19.38
C ASN A 140 1.59 28.72 18.17
N LEU A 141 2.52 29.67 18.01
CA LEU A 141 3.52 29.63 16.94
C LEU A 141 4.57 28.55 17.21
N LEU A 142 5.02 28.40 18.47
CA LEU A 142 5.94 27.34 18.90
C LEU A 142 5.32 25.95 18.78
N SER A 143 4.05 25.79 19.17
CA SER A 143 3.31 24.52 19.05
C SER A 143 3.09 24.13 17.57
N SER A 144 2.94 25.12 16.70
CA SER A 144 2.85 24.93 15.24
C SER A 144 4.22 24.67 14.60
N LEU A 145 5.31 25.16 15.19
CA LEU A 145 6.69 24.87 14.73
C LEU A 145 7.14 23.45 15.12
N GLU A 146 6.68 22.93 16.26
CA GLU A 146 6.95 21.54 16.66
C GLU A 146 6.15 20.54 15.81
N SER A 147 4.92 20.88 15.38
CA SER A 147 4.12 20.07 14.46
C SER A 147 4.48 20.26 12.98
N VAL A 148 5.18 21.36 12.64
CA VAL A 148 5.73 21.66 11.30
C VAL A 148 7.25 21.57 11.35
N THR A 149 7.80 20.41 11.66
CA THR A 149 9.17 20.07 11.26
C THR A 149 9.18 19.57 9.82
N VAL A 150 8.75 20.43 8.89
CA VAL A 150 9.19 20.34 7.50
C VAL A 150 10.50 21.09 7.45
N GLY A 151 11.61 20.33 7.51
CA GLY A 151 12.96 20.89 7.47
C GLY A 151 13.10 21.96 6.40
N THR A 152 13.47 23.15 6.82
CA THR A 152 13.80 24.27 5.95
C THR A 152 14.95 23.86 5.03
N GLY A 153 14.60 23.68 3.76
CA GLY A 153 15.48 23.91 2.61
C GLY A 153 16.90 23.35 2.68
N GLU A 154 17.03 22.03 2.54
CA GLU A 154 18.16 21.44 1.82
C GLU A 154 17.61 20.41 0.84
N THR A 155 17.99 20.53 -0.43
CA THR A 155 17.79 19.44 -1.39
C THR A 155 18.69 18.32 -0.90
N VAL A 156 18.13 17.30 -0.24
CA VAL A 156 18.92 16.11 0.10
C VAL A 156 19.23 15.43 -1.22
N THR A 157 20.40 15.74 -1.79
CA THR A 157 20.94 15.04 -2.95
C THR A 157 21.31 13.64 -2.50
N SER A 158 20.35 12.74 -2.58
CA SER A 158 20.63 11.31 -2.58
C SER A 158 21.47 10.98 -3.82
N THR A 159 22.60 10.33 -3.59
CA THR A 159 23.40 9.61 -4.58
C THR A 159 22.47 8.75 -5.45
N GLY A 160 22.30 9.11 -6.73
CA GLY A 160 21.44 8.37 -7.67
C GLY A 160 20.45 9.19 -8.51
N GLY A 161 20.48 10.52 -8.46
CA GLY A 161 19.65 11.36 -9.34
C GLY A 161 18.19 11.53 -8.90
N LEU A 162 17.79 10.90 -7.79
CA LEU A 162 16.50 11.17 -7.13
C LEU A 162 16.56 12.55 -6.48
N LYS A 163 15.65 13.45 -6.89
CA LYS A 163 15.49 14.78 -6.31
C LYS A 163 14.33 14.75 -5.32
N VAL A 164 14.65 14.86 -4.03
CA VAL A 164 13.65 14.96 -2.97
C VAL A 164 13.35 16.44 -2.73
N LYS A 165 12.06 16.81 -2.82
CA LYS A 165 11.57 18.15 -2.50
C LYS A 165 10.51 18.05 -1.42
N PRO A 166 10.75 18.60 -0.22
CA PRO A 166 9.70 18.78 0.77
C PRO A 166 8.61 19.70 0.21
N ALA A 167 7.36 19.23 0.17
CA ALA A 167 6.22 19.97 -0.34
C ALA A 167 4.91 19.42 0.25
N GLY A 168 3.87 20.26 0.30
CA GLY A 168 2.58 19.90 0.88
C GLY A 168 2.59 19.85 2.41
N ALA A 169 1.60 19.18 2.98
CA ALA A 169 1.48 18.94 4.41
C ALA A 169 1.13 17.47 4.67
N LYS A 170 1.45 16.96 5.86
CA LYS A 170 1.06 15.61 6.26
C LYS A 170 -0.45 15.58 6.47
N VAL A 171 -1.16 14.83 5.63
CA VAL A 171 -2.60 14.58 5.78
C VAL A 171 -2.81 13.35 6.66
N ASP A 172 -3.63 13.53 7.70
CA ASP A 172 -4.03 12.46 8.61
C ASP A 172 -4.78 11.35 7.88
N GLN A 173 -4.55 10.11 8.29
CA GLN A 173 -5.10 8.92 7.63
C GLN A 173 -6.63 8.92 7.61
N SER A 174 -7.30 9.53 8.58
CA SER A 174 -8.77 9.57 8.65
C SER A 174 -9.42 10.44 7.57
N TYR A 175 -8.64 11.26 6.86
CA TYR A 175 -9.12 12.11 5.77
C TYR A 175 -8.78 11.55 4.39
N ILE A 176 -7.93 10.53 4.32
CA ILE A 176 -7.60 9.86 3.07
C ILE A 176 -8.82 9.07 2.61
N PHE A 177 -9.13 9.15 1.32
CA PHE A 177 -10.23 8.41 0.72
C PHE A 177 -9.77 7.53 -0.44
N ASP A 178 -10.46 6.41 -0.62
CA ASP A 178 -10.46 5.63 -1.85
C ASP A 178 -11.66 6.02 -2.73
N LEU A 179 -11.47 5.94 -4.05
CA LEU A 179 -12.46 6.22 -5.05
C LEU A 179 -12.68 5.02 -5.96
N LYS A 180 -13.93 4.73 -6.28
CA LYS A 180 -14.29 3.74 -7.30
C LYS A 180 -15.33 4.28 -8.27
N THR A 181 -15.14 3.99 -9.55
CA THR A 181 -16.14 4.21 -10.59
C THR A 181 -16.82 2.90 -10.97
N ARG A 182 -18.13 2.92 -11.21
CA ARG A 182 -18.92 1.73 -11.60
C ARG A 182 -19.99 2.08 -12.62
N SER A 183 -20.25 1.18 -13.57
CA SER A 183 -21.45 1.36 -14.41
C SER A 183 -22.71 1.07 -13.58
N PHE A 184 -23.77 1.85 -13.79
CA PHE A 184 -25.05 1.65 -13.11
C PHE A 184 -25.62 0.24 -13.35
N ARG A 185 -25.31 -0.38 -14.50
CA ARG A 185 -25.71 -1.75 -14.84
C ARG A 185 -25.10 -2.80 -13.89
N ARG A 186 -24.00 -2.49 -13.20
CA ARG A 186 -23.36 -3.35 -12.20
C ARG A 186 -23.83 -3.09 -10.77
N LYS A 187 -24.74 -2.12 -10.54
CA LYS A 187 -25.23 -1.72 -9.21
C LYS A 187 -25.92 -2.85 -8.43
N VAL A 188 -26.38 -3.90 -9.12
CA VAL A 188 -27.28 -4.93 -8.56
C VAL A 188 -26.56 -6.05 -7.80
N ASN A 189 -25.23 -6.24 -7.95
CA ASN A 189 -24.58 -7.48 -7.50
C ASN A 189 -23.27 -7.33 -6.71
N GLN A 190 -22.88 -6.14 -6.23
CA GLN A 190 -21.55 -5.97 -5.62
C GLN A 190 -21.53 -4.93 -4.50
N ASP A 191 -21.23 -5.37 -3.27
CA ASP A 191 -20.89 -4.51 -2.13
C ASP A 191 -19.49 -3.91 -2.38
N THR A 192 -19.44 -2.79 -3.08
CA THR A 192 -18.19 -2.05 -3.30
C THR A 192 -17.96 -1.13 -2.09
N LEU A 193 -16.95 -1.44 -1.29
CA LEU A 193 -16.50 -0.57 -0.20
C LEU A 193 -15.53 0.47 -0.77
N SER A 194 -15.95 1.73 -0.75
CA SER A 194 -15.15 2.88 -1.17
C SER A 194 -15.76 4.13 -0.55
N ASP A 195 -14.94 5.07 -0.12
CA ASP A 195 -15.40 6.33 0.47
C ASP A 195 -16.11 7.21 -0.58
N VAL A 196 -15.60 7.19 -1.82
CA VAL A 196 -16.19 7.88 -2.97
C VAL A 196 -16.60 6.88 -4.03
N LEU A 197 -17.90 6.66 -4.19
CA LEU A 197 -18.45 5.74 -5.19
C LEU A 197 -19.23 6.51 -6.25
N ALA A 198 -18.74 6.47 -7.48
CA ALA A 198 -19.31 7.19 -8.62
C ALA A 198 -19.91 6.22 -9.64
N TYR A 199 -21.21 6.30 -9.85
CA TYR A 199 -21.91 5.52 -10.87
C TYR A 199 -22.07 6.30 -12.16
N HIS A 200 -21.93 5.61 -13.30
CA HIS A 200 -22.15 6.19 -14.61
C HIS A 200 -23.13 5.38 -15.48
N ILE A 201 -23.87 6.09 -16.34
CA ILE A 201 -24.70 5.54 -17.41
C ILE A 201 -24.25 6.19 -18.71
N ASN A 202 -23.82 5.39 -19.70
CA ASN A 202 -23.32 5.89 -20.99
C ASN A 202 -22.32 7.05 -20.81
N ASP A 203 -21.32 6.83 -19.95
CA ASP A 203 -20.21 7.74 -19.67
C ASP A 203 -20.58 9.06 -18.95
N VAL A 204 -21.84 9.20 -18.51
CA VAL A 204 -22.30 10.33 -17.69
C VAL A 204 -22.41 9.89 -16.24
N PHE A 205 -21.75 10.62 -15.34
CA PHE A 205 -21.80 10.43 -13.89
C PHE A 205 -22.91 11.29 -13.28
N ASP A 206 -23.98 10.65 -12.81
CA ASP A 206 -25.15 11.30 -12.22
C ASP A 206 -25.39 10.91 -10.75
N ASP A 207 -24.70 9.88 -10.25
CA ASP A 207 -24.80 9.37 -8.88
C ASP A 207 -23.39 9.22 -8.28
N ILE A 208 -22.90 10.28 -7.67
CA ILE A 208 -21.62 10.33 -6.94
C ILE A 208 -21.92 10.39 -5.45
N ARG A 209 -21.40 9.42 -4.70
CA ARG A 209 -21.65 9.27 -3.27
C ARG A 209 -20.35 9.44 -2.50
N VAL A 210 -20.40 10.26 -1.46
CA VAL A 210 -19.37 10.32 -0.43
C VAL A 210 -19.97 9.69 0.82
N GLN A 211 -19.35 8.64 1.31
CA GLN A 211 -19.87 7.80 2.38
C GLN A 211 -18.76 7.41 3.34
N ASP A 212 -19.10 7.30 4.61
CA ASP A 212 -18.23 6.72 5.62
C ASP A 212 -18.44 5.21 5.64
N VAL A 213 -17.44 4.45 5.19
CA VAL A 213 -17.52 2.98 5.04
C VAL A 213 -16.93 2.21 6.22
N ARG A 214 -16.58 2.88 7.33
CA ARG A 214 -15.87 2.23 8.45
C ARG A 214 -16.67 1.08 9.07
N ALA A 215 -17.98 1.25 9.21
CA ALA A 215 -18.85 0.22 9.76
C ALA A 215 -18.94 -1.00 8.84
N GLU A 216 -19.05 -0.76 7.52
CA GLU A 216 -19.09 -1.81 6.51
C GLU A 216 -17.77 -2.55 6.38
N VAL A 217 -16.63 -1.84 6.51
CA VAL A 217 -15.30 -2.46 6.55
C VAL A 217 -15.16 -3.37 7.78
N ALA A 218 -15.57 -2.92 8.97
CA ALA A 218 -15.52 -3.74 10.17
C ALA A 218 -16.41 -5.00 10.06
N ALA A 219 -17.60 -4.85 9.45
CA ALA A 219 -18.49 -5.98 9.18
C ALA A 219 -17.89 -6.94 8.14
N TRP A 220 -17.26 -6.40 7.09
CA TRP A 220 -16.55 -7.19 6.08
C TRP A 220 -15.41 -7.98 6.71
N GLU A 221 -14.58 -7.34 7.55
CA GLU A 221 -13.46 -7.99 8.22
C GLU A 221 -13.95 -9.15 9.09
N THR A 222 -14.97 -8.91 9.92
CA THR A 222 -15.59 -9.92 10.76
C THR A 222 -16.05 -11.13 9.93
N LYS A 223 -16.67 -10.88 8.77
CA LYS A 223 -17.10 -11.92 7.84
C LYS A 223 -15.94 -12.66 7.16
N GLN A 224 -14.81 -11.99 6.95
CA GLN A 224 -13.62 -12.53 6.28
C GLN A 224 -12.57 -13.12 7.23
N LEU A 225 -12.78 -13.09 8.55
CA LEU A 225 -11.83 -13.62 9.54
C LEU A 225 -11.23 -14.99 9.19
N PRO A 226 -12.00 -16.00 8.70
CA PRO A 226 -11.42 -17.29 8.33
C PRO A 226 -10.39 -17.19 7.20
N VAL A 227 -10.67 -16.35 6.19
CA VAL A 227 -9.77 -16.16 5.03
C VAL A 227 -8.58 -15.28 5.43
N LEU A 228 -8.78 -14.27 6.28
CA LEU A 228 -7.70 -13.45 6.81
C LEU A 228 -6.73 -14.27 7.67
N ALA A 229 -7.24 -15.23 8.45
CA ALA A 229 -6.41 -16.18 9.18
C ALA A 229 -5.59 -17.09 8.24
N GLN A 230 -6.17 -17.52 7.12
CA GLN A 230 -5.43 -18.26 6.09
C GLN A 230 -4.35 -17.38 5.43
N LEU A 231 -4.64 -16.09 5.21
CA LEU A 231 -3.64 -15.15 4.69
C LEU A 231 -2.47 -15.01 5.65
N ALA A 232 -2.73 -14.83 6.95
CA ALA A 232 -1.69 -14.81 7.97
C ALA A 232 -0.85 -16.10 7.93
N ALA A 233 -1.48 -17.27 7.90
CA ALA A 233 -0.78 -18.55 7.81
C ALA A 233 0.05 -18.68 6.53
N LEU A 234 -0.46 -18.19 5.39
CA LEU A 234 0.24 -18.19 4.11
C LEU A 234 1.49 -17.29 4.17
N LEU A 235 1.42 -16.10 4.76
CA LEU A 235 2.57 -15.20 4.91
C LEU A 235 3.69 -15.83 5.74
N HIS A 236 3.35 -16.48 6.86
CA HIS A 236 4.31 -17.24 7.66
C HIS A 236 4.90 -18.42 6.88
N HIS A 237 4.08 -19.12 6.11
CA HIS A 237 4.57 -20.22 5.28
C HIS A 237 5.53 -19.74 4.18
N ILE A 238 5.24 -18.61 3.53
CA ILE A 238 6.13 -17.99 2.54
C ILE A 238 7.46 -17.60 3.19
N ARG A 239 7.44 -17.08 4.42
CA ARG A 239 8.66 -16.79 5.20
C ARG A 239 9.52 -18.03 5.41
N ASP A 240 8.92 -19.13 5.83
CA ASP A 240 9.65 -20.37 6.04
C ASP A 240 10.24 -20.91 4.74
N LEU A 241 9.49 -20.79 3.63
CA LEU A 241 9.94 -21.23 2.31
C LEU A 241 11.10 -20.39 1.79
N VAL A 242 11.04 -19.06 1.88
CA VAL A 242 12.09 -18.18 1.35
C VAL A 242 13.42 -18.39 2.07
N ARG A 243 13.39 -18.62 3.39
CA ARG A 243 14.57 -18.96 4.21
C ARG A 243 15.28 -20.24 3.79
N GLN A 244 14.54 -21.18 3.18
CA GLN A 244 15.08 -22.44 2.70
C GLN A 244 15.66 -22.34 1.28
N LYS A 245 15.44 -21.22 0.57
CA LYS A 245 15.92 -21.05 -0.80
C LYS A 245 17.33 -20.44 -0.84
N PRO A 246 18.14 -20.79 -1.86
CA PRO A 246 19.39 -20.10 -2.13
C PRO A 246 19.15 -18.60 -2.30
N ALA A 247 20.06 -17.79 -1.74
CA ALA A 247 19.98 -16.33 -1.75
C ALA A 247 18.70 -15.74 -1.14
N HIS A 248 17.92 -16.53 -0.40
CA HIS A 248 16.66 -16.11 0.23
C HIS A 248 15.68 -15.46 -0.75
N LYS A 249 15.53 -16.09 -1.94
CA LYS A 249 14.71 -15.59 -3.04
C LYS A 249 13.78 -16.66 -3.59
N LEU A 250 12.55 -16.27 -3.89
CA LEU A 250 11.58 -17.10 -4.62
C LEU A 250 10.62 -16.26 -5.46
N GLU A 251 9.94 -16.90 -6.40
CA GLU A 251 8.84 -16.30 -7.15
C GLU A 251 7.56 -17.07 -6.85
N LEU A 252 6.51 -16.36 -6.44
CA LEU A 252 5.16 -16.87 -6.31
C LEU A 252 4.41 -16.64 -7.62
N CYS A 253 3.74 -17.66 -8.12
CA CYS A 253 3.01 -17.59 -9.37
C CYS A 253 1.66 -18.30 -9.25
N HIS A 254 0.59 -17.54 -9.46
CA HIS A 254 -0.75 -18.09 -9.67
C HIS A 254 -1.12 -17.95 -11.13
N THR A 255 -1.54 -19.04 -11.75
CA THR A 255 -1.72 -19.12 -13.21
C THR A 255 -3.06 -19.74 -13.57
N ALA A 256 -3.61 -19.32 -14.71
CA ALA A 256 -4.91 -19.80 -15.19
C ALA A 256 -4.91 -21.30 -15.55
N ASP A 257 -3.77 -21.89 -15.89
CA ASP A 257 -3.63 -23.33 -16.21
C ASP A 257 -3.66 -24.23 -14.97
N LYS A 258 -3.37 -23.69 -13.78
CA LYS A 258 -3.40 -24.44 -12.51
C LYS A 258 -4.21 -23.68 -11.46
N PRO A 259 -5.54 -23.58 -11.67
CA PRO A 259 -6.42 -22.88 -10.74
C PRO A 259 -6.32 -23.46 -9.33
N GLY A 260 -6.45 -22.60 -8.32
CA GLY A 260 -6.35 -22.99 -6.90
C GLY A 260 -4.96 -23.43 -6.41
N THR A 261 -3.91 -23.38 -7.24
CA THR A 261 -2.53 -23.67 -6.80
C THR A 261 -1.68 -22.39 -6.85
N LEU A 262 -0.97 -22.10 -5.75
CA LEU A 262 0.08 -21.08 -5.73
C LEU A 262 1.43 -21.77 -5.90
N GLN A 263 2.08 -21.51 -7.03
CA GLN A 263 3.34 -22.17 -7.38
C GLN A 263 4.52 -21.40 -6.80
N VAL A 264 5.47 -22.11 -6.20
CA VAL A 264 6.74 -21.57 -5.72
C VAL A 264 7.83 -21.93 -6.72
N ARG A 265 8.41 -20.92 -7.36
CA ARG A 265 9.42 -21.07 -8.41
C ARG A 265 10.74 -20.43 -7.98
N GLN A 266 11.84 -20.88 -8.58
CA GLN A 266 13.12 -20.20 -8.46
C GLN A 266 13.10 -18.92 -9.28
N GLN A 267 13.65 -17.82 -8.75
CA GLN A 267 13.80 -16.59 -9.52
C GLN A 267 14.83 -16.79 -10.64
N LEU A 268 14.49 -16.30 -11.82
CA LEU A 268 15.43 -16.20 -12.95
C LEU A 268 16.36 -15.00 -12.76
N ALA A 269 17.53 -15.03 -13.40
CA ALA A 269 18.56 -14.01 -13.25
C ALA A 269 18.12 -12.60 -13.66
N ASP A 270 17.10 -12.49 -14.51
CA ASP A 270 16.52 -11.24 -15.00
C ASP A 270 15.48 -10.62 -14.04
N ALA A 271 15.10 -11.31 -12.97
CA ALA A 271 14.06 -10.85 -12.05
C ALA A 271 14.49 -9.64 -11.19
N GLY A 272 15.80 -9.42 -11.03
CA GLY A 272 16.35 -8.34 -10.22
C GLY A 272 16.34 -8.61 -8.71
N ASN A 273 16.65 -7.57 -7.94
CA ASN A 273 16.66 -7.58 -6.47
C ASN A 273 15.54 -6.68 -5.93
N ALA A 274 15.07 -6.96 -4.71
CA ALA A 274 14.09 -6.11 -4.03
C ALA A 274 14.59 -4.69 -3.81
N LEU A 275 15.85 -4.56 -3.42
CA LEU A 275 16.50 -3.29 -3.16
C LEU A 275 17.74 -3.19 -4.05
N SER A 276 18.09 -1.98 -4.46
CA SER A 276 19.43 -1.73 -5.01
C SER A 276 20.47 -2.04 -3.94
N GLU A 277 21.70 -2.41 -4.34
CA GLU A 277 22.75 -2.76 -3.38
C GLU A 277 23.02 -1.66 -2.35
N GLU A 278 22.93 -0.39 -2.77
CA GLU A 278 23.06 0.76 -1.88
C GLU A 278 21.93 0.81 -0.84
N VAL A 279 20.67 0.67 -1.26
CA VAL A 279 19.50 0.71 -0.35
C VAL A 279 19.49 -0.52 0.55
N LYS A 280 19.89 -1.69 0.03
CA LYS A 280 20.09 -2.93 0.80
C LYS A 280 21.12 -2.73 1.91
N GLY A 281 22.27 -2.13 1.60
CA GLY A 281 23.29 -1.80 2.59
C GLY A 281 22.79 -0.85 3.68
N ARG A 282 22.05 0.20 3.30
CA ARG A 282 21.42 1.13 4.25
C ARG A 282 20.37 0.42 5.13
N TRP A 283 19.55 -0.44 4.56
CA TRP A 283 18.53 -1.20 5.28
C TRP A 283 19.14 -2.10 6.36
N LEU A 284 20.16 -2.89 5.98
CA LEU A 284 20.85 -3.78 6.91
C LEU A 284 21.58 -3.01 8.01
N SER A 285 22.15 -1.84 7.69
CA SER A 285 22.83 -0.99 8.66
C SER A 285 21.86 -0.39 9.68
N ALA A 286 20.68 0.07 9.23
CA ALA A 286 19.64 0.59 10.11
C ALA A 286 19.07 -0.50 11.03
N ALA A 287 18.82 -1.70 10.48
CA ALA A 287 18.37 -2.84 11.27
C ALA A 287 19.41 -3.23 12.35
N ALA A 288 20.70 -3.23 12.00
CA ALA A 288 21.76 -3.49 12.96
C ALA A 288 21.82 -2.42 14.07
N ALA A 289 21.69 -1.13 13.73
CA ALA A 289 21.71 -0.04 14.71
C ALA A 289 20.55 -0.15 15.72
N ASN A 290 19.37 -0.58 15.29
CA ASN A 290 18.22 -0.80 16.17
C ASN A 290 18.46 -1.94 17.17
N ILE A 291 19.23 -2.97 16.81
CA ILE A 291 19.56 -4.10 17.69
C ILE A 291 20.55 -3.68 18.81
N PHE A 292 21.41 -2.69 18.56
CA PHE A 292 22.44 -2.26 19.51
C PHE A 292 22.05 -1.02 20.34
N GLY A 293 20.87 -0.43 20.12
CA GLY A 293 20.45 0.86 20.68
C GLY A 293 19.71 0.86 22.03
N GLU A 294 19.18 -0.27 22.51
CA GLU A 294 18.37 -0.29 23.75
C GLU A 294 19.17 -0.72 25.00
N LYS A 295 19.98 0.19 25.53
CA LYS A 295 20.33 0.25 26.97
C LYS A 295 20.36 1.70 27.46
N ALA A 296 19.19 2.31 27.59
CA ALA A 296 18.97 3.39 28.55
C ALA A 296 17.45 3.47 28.84
N GLY A 297 17.08 3.20 30.08
CA GLY A 297 15.68 3.06 30.50
C GLY A 297 14.94 4.38 30.70
N GLY A 298 13.62 4.25 30.76
CA GLY A 298 12.70 5.28 31.22
C GLY A 298 11.26 4.78 31.12
N SER A 299 10.68 4.36 32.24
CA SER A 299 9.27 3.94 32.34
C SER A 299 8.33 5.14 32.19
N SER A 300 7.26 5.01 31.41
CA SER A 300 5.98 5.64 31.76
C SER A 300 4.79 4.91 31.15
N ALA A 301 3.70 4.96 31.90
CA ALA A 301 2.46 4.22 31.76
C ALA A 301 1.67 4.48 30.48
N GLY A 302 0.86 3.48 30.12
CA GLY A 302 0.13 3.38 28.88
C GLY A 302 -1.12 4.25 28.76
N SER A 303 -1.61 4.25 27.53
CA SER A 303 -2.94 4.69 27.10
C SER A 303 -3.18 4.05 25.75
N ASP A 304 -3.80 2.86 25.76
CA ASP A 304 -4.25 2.15 24.56
C ASP A 304 -5.40 2.95 23.92
N THR A 305 -5.15 3.45 22.71
CA THR A 305 -6.22 3.81 21.76
C THR A 305 -5.82 3.27 20.40
N ASP A 306 -6.22 2.03 20.15
CA ASP A 306 -6.17 1.40 18.83
C ASP A 306 -7.18 2.12 17.91
N SER A 307 -6.67 2.93 16.99
CA SER A 307 -7.45 3.40 15.84
C SER A 307 -7.02 2.61 14.62
N ASP A 308 -7.72 1.49 14.41
CA ASP A 308 -7.58 0.64 13.24
C ASP A 308 -8.31 1.31 12.05
N SER A 309 -7.56 1.63 10.99
CA SER A 309 -8.10 2.11 9.72
C SER A 309 -7.70 1.15 8.62
N GLY A 310 -8.42 0.03 8.55
CA GLY A 310 -8.32 -0.95 7.49
C GLY A 310 -8.85 -0.39 6.18
N ILE A 311 -7.99 -0.35 5.16
CA ILE A 311 -8.41 -0.15 3.77
C ILE A 311 -8.62 -1.54 3.18
N SER A 312 -9.86 -1.86 2.80
CA SER A 312 -10.22 -3.15 2.20
C SER A 312 -10.63 -3.00 0.73
N PHE A 313 -10.22 -4.02 -0.02
CA PHE A 313 -10.24 -4.12 -1.46
C PHE A 313 -11.61 -4.56 -1.99
N GLY A 314 -12.25 -3.66 -2.73
CA GLY A 314 -13.33 -4.02 -3.66
C GLY A 314 -12.77 -4.68 -4.90
N ALA A 315 -13.07 -5.97 -5.09
CA ALA A 315 -12.81 -6.70 -6.32
C ALA A 315 -13.49 -5.97 -7.50
N ASN A 316 -12.69 -5.44 -8.43
CA ASN A 316 -13.13 -5.20 -9.80
C ASN A 316 -12.62 -6.36 -10.66
N ASP A 317 -13.56 -7.17 -11.09
CA ASP A 317 -13.49 -8.07 -12.22
C ASP A 317 -13.45 -7.21 -13.50
N GLY A 318 -12.21 -6.95 -13.94
CA GLY A 318 -11.92 -6.40 -15.27
C GLY A 318 -10.87 -5.30 -15.35
N GLU A 319 -10.31 -4.79 -14.25
CA GLU A 319 -9.25 -3.77 -14.32
C GLU A 319 -7.85 -4.40 -14.21
N GLU A 320 -7.07 -4.22 -15.28
CA GLU A 320 -5.63 -4.31 -15.25
C GLU A 320 -5.09 -3.13 -14.42
N ASP A 321 -4.11 -3.41 -13.57
CA ASP A 321 -3.53 -2.49 -12.61
C ASP A 321 -2.54 -1.57 -13.37
N PHE A 322 -2.91 -0.31 -13.59
CA PHE A 322 -2.19 0.63 -14.46
C PHE A 322 -1.15 1.49 -13.74
N THR A 323 -0.70 1.08 -12.55
CA THR A 323 0.15 1.88 -11.65
C THR A 323 1.62 2.01 -12.08
N ALA A 324 1.93 1.79 -13.36
CA ALA A 324 3.26 1.98 -13.95
C ALA A 324 3.20 3.03 -15.07
N CYS A 325 3.23 4.32 -14.70
CA CYS A 325 3.41 5.41 -15.65
C CYS A 325 4.90 5.74 -15.77
N SER A 326 5.54 5.32 -16.86
CA SER A 326 6.78 5.93 -17.36
C SER A 326 6.47 6.94 -18.47
N ASP A 327 7.42 7.82 -18.82
CA ASP A 327 7.29 8.75 -19.95
C ASP A 327 7.04 8.06 -21.31
N THR A 328 7.21 6.73 -21.35
CA THR A 328 6.99 5.84 -22.50
C THR A 328 5.73 4.97 -22.38
N CYS A 329 5.03 5.02 -21.23
CA CYS A 329 3.72 4.40 -21.05
C CYS A 329 2.74 5.18 -21.93
N GLY A 330 2.42 4.63 -23.10
CA GLY A 330 1.61 5.27 -24.13
C GLY A 330 0.13 5.47 -23.78
N TYR A 331 -0.20 5.64 -22.50
CA TYR A 331 -1.53 6.00 -22.02
C TYR A 331 -1.57 7.50 -21.72
N CYS A 332 -1.82 8.31 -22.75
CA CYS A 332 -1.87 9.77 -22.65
C CYS A 332 -3.27 10.30 -22.29
N GLY A 333 -4.24 9.47 -21.90
CA GLY A 333 -5.58 9.91 -21.48
C GLY A 333 -6.40 10.68 -22.53
N HIS A 334 -5.93 10.81 -23.78
CA HIS A 334 -6.66 11.54 -24.82
C HIS A 334 -7.64 10.58 -25.51
N CYS A 335 -8.90 10.60 -25.08
CA CYS A 335 -9.98 10.13 -25.93
C CYS A 335 -10.04 11.01 -27.17
N ALA A 336 -9.89 10.40 -28.35
CA ALA A 336 -10.06 11.06 -29.63
C ALA A 336 -11.46 11.68 -29.69
N SER A 337 -11.51 13.01 -29.71
CA SER A 337 -12.72 13.73 -30.12
C SER A 337 -13.01 13.32 -31.56
N ALA A 338 -14.09 12.57 -31.77
CA ALA A 338 -14.62 12.34 -33.10
C ALA A 338 -14.94 13.70 -33.73
N LYS A 339 -14.11 14.14 -34.67
CA LYS A 339 -14.45 15.27 -35.54
C LYS A 339 -15.52 14.77 -36.52
N SER A 340 -16.75 15.23 -36.30
CA SER A 340 -17.78 15.28 -37.33
C SER A 340 -17.31 16.21 -38.44
N GLY A 341 -17.18 15.67 -39.65
CA GLY A 341 -16.97 16.38 -40.90
C GLY A 341 -17.61 15.58 -42.01
#